data_AF-A0A839LH65-F1
#
_entry.id   AF-A0A839LH65-F1
#
_cell.length_a   1.000
_cell.length_b   1.000
_cell.length_c   1.000
_cell.angle_alpha   90.00
_cell.angle_beta   90.00
_cell.angle_gamma   90.00
#
_symmetry.space_group_name_H-M   'P 1'
#
loop_
_entity.id
_entity.type
_entity.pdbx_description
1 polymer ?
#
loop_
_entity_poly.entity_id
_entity_poly.type
_entity_poly.pdbx_seq_one_letter_code
_entity_poly.pdbx_strand_id
1 'polypeptide(L)'
;MDAARSHSELESILASAWFSLAGGACAFRSLDGMPELDPEAACFQLPVLGADGLEAGRVLLALSDEDAQQLGASMFGLPQDELGQEELDDAHAELCNIFGSCLVKALDDRLQLELGLPRRAGLWDFEARCRRGVPRLTLAATLGVRHIVVVYFDSAGDADGTSPALPTAKDQRHG
;
A
#
# COMPACT_ATOMS: atom_id res chain seq x y z
N MET A 1 -25.90 5.78 -12.08
CA MET A 1 -24.64 5.13 -12.48
C MET A 1 -23.55 6.13 -12.14
N ASP A 2 -22.92 5.99 -10.98
CA ASP A 2 -21.68 6.70 -10.70
C ASP A 2 -20.54 5.70 -10.81
N ALA A 3 -19.58 6.10 -11.64
CA ALA A 3 -18.45 5.31 -12.11
C ALA A 3 -17.37 5.24 -11.03
N ALA A 4 -16.68 4.10 -10.94
CA ALA A 4 -15.37 4.06 -10.33
C ALA A 4 -14.53 5.23 -10.87
N ARG A 5 -13.75 5.89 -10.02
CA ARG A 5 -12.91 7.00 -10.47
C ARG A 5 -11.99 6.53 -11.59
N SER A 6 -11.77 7.41 -12.56
CA SER A 6 -10.83 7.12 -13.65
C SER A 6 -9.41 6.98 -13.08
N HIS A 7 -8.56 6.19 -13.75
CA HIS A 7 -7.16 6.03 -13.33
C HIS A 7 -6.43 7.39 -13.25
N SER A 8 -6.76 8.34 -14.14
CA SER A 8 -6.20 9.69 -14.15
C SER A 8 -6.52 10.50 -12.88
N GLU A 9 -7.70 10.31 -12.28
CA GLU A 9 -8.05 10.96 -11.01
C GLU A 9 -7.25 10.36 -9.86
N LEU A 10 -7.09 9.04 -9.84
CA LEU A 10 -6.27 8.33 -8.86
C LEU A 10 -4.79 8.74 -8.93
N GLU A 11 -4.23 8.84 -10.13
CA GLU A 11 -2.87 9.37 -10.34
C GLU A 11 -2.69 10.75 -9.71
N SER A 12 -3.66 11.65 -9.91
CA SER A 12 -3.63 13.01 -9.38
C SER A 12 -3.76 13.07 -7.86
N ILE A 13 -4.58 12.19 -7.28
CA ILE A 13 -4.77 12.08 -5.83
C ILE A 13 -3.48 11.59 -5.16
N LEU A 14 -2.86 10.53 -5.68
CA LEU A 14 -1.60 10.03 -5.12
C LEU A 14 -0.46 11.03 -5.28
N ALA A 15 -0.38 11.73 -6.41
CA ALA A 15 0.62 12.79 -6.62
C ALA A 15 0.45 13.93 -5.60
N SER A 16 -0.80 14.31 -5.32
CA SER A 16 -1.11 15.36 -4.34
C SER A 16 -0.80 14.89 -2.91
N ALA A 17 -1.14 13.65 -2.55
CA ALA A 17 -0.82 13.06 -1.25
C ALA A 17 0.70 12.98 -1.03
N TRP A 18 1.46 12.53 -2.04
CA TRP A 18 2.92 12.52 -1.99
C TRP A 18 3.49 13.92 -1.79
N PHE A 19 3.04 14.91 -2.57
CA PHE A 19 3.50 16.29 -2.45
C PHE A 19 3.27 16.85 -1.04
N SER A 20 2.12 16.57 -0.43
CA SER A 20 1.82 16.99 0.94
C SER A 20 2.71 16.34 2.00
N LEU A 21 3.14 15.09 1.80
CA LEU A 21 3.93 14.34 2.78
C LEU A 21 5.43 14.56 2.62
N ALA A 22 5.94 14.46 1.40
CA ALA A 22 7.37 14.44 1.08
C ALA A 22 7.89 15.77 0.50
N GLY A 23 7.00 16.76 0.27
CA GLY A 23 7.34 18.09 -0.26
C GLY A 23 7.82 18.11 -1.73
N GLY A 24 7.99 16.94 -2.36
CA GLY A 24 8.45 16.78 -3.74
C GLY A 24 7.29 16.54 -4.70
N ALA A 25 7.39 17.08 -5.92
CA ALA A 25 6.45 16.74 -6.98
C ALA A 25 6.77 15.36 -7.56
N CYS A 26 5.76 14.54 -7.78
CA CYS A 26 5.87 13.30 -8.53
C CYS A 26 4.66 13.13 -9.47
N ALA A 27 4.80 12.29 -10.49
CA ALA A 27 3.72 11.98 -11.41
C ALA A 27 3.48 10.48 -11.43
N PHE A 28 2.35 10.07 -10.86
CA PHE A 28 1.89 8.69 -10.95
C PHE A 28 1.34 8.39 -12.33
N ARG A 29 1.46 7.14 -12.75
CA ARG A 29 0.91 6.57 -13.98
C ARG A 29 0.37 5.18 -13.73
N SER A 30 -0.78 4.87 -14.31
CA SER A 30 -1.28 3.50 -14.40
C SER A 30 -0.41 2.68 -15.35
N LEU A 31 -0.04 1.47 -14.91
CA LEU A 31 0.76 0.54 -15.70
C LEU A 31 -0.01 -0.75 -15.96
N ASP A 32 0.18 -1.29 -17.17
CA ASP A 32 -0.25 -2.64 -17.53
C ASP A 32 0.85 -3.62 -17.09
N GLY A 33 0.91 -3.90 -15.79
CA GLY A 33 1.86 -4.83 -15.19
C GLY A 33 2.83 -4.17 -14.19
N MET A 34 3.78 -4.97 -13.72
CA MET A 34 4.73 -4.55 -12.69
C MET A 34 5.95 -3.86 -13.29
N PRO A 35 6.32 -2.66 -12.81
CA PRO A 35 7.63 -2.09 -13.10
C PRO A 35 8.73 -2.91 -12.41
N GLU A 36 9.96 -2.72 -12.87
CA GLU A 36 11.15 -3.20 -12.15
C GLU A 36 11.28 -2.42 -10.83
N LEU A 37 11.51 -3.16 -9.74
CA LEU A 37 11.69 -2.58 -8.41
C LEU A 37 13.17 -2.43 -8.11
N ASP A 38 13.49 -1.42 -7.31
CA ASP A 38 14.80 -1.32 -6.68
C ASP A 38 15.03 -2.57 -5.79
N PRO A 39 16.16 -3.28 -5.93
CA PRO A 39 16.50 -4.41 -5.06
C PRO A 39 16.53 -4.07 -3.56
N GLU A 40 16.71 -2.80 -3.23
CA GLU A 40 16.73 -2.28 -1.85
C GLU A 40 15.39 -1.65 -1.45
N ALA A 41 14.36 -1.72 -2.29
CA ALA A 41 13.07 -1.12 -1.99
C ALA A 41 12.45 -1.65 -0.69
N ALA A 42 12.10 -0.73 0.21
CA ALA A 42 11.26 -1.01 1.36
C ALA A 42 9.83 -1.30 0.89
N CYS A 43 9.33 -2.49 1.26
CA CYS A 43 8.02 -2.96 0.86
C CYS A 43 7.07 -3.04 2.05
N PHE A 44 5.84 -2.59 1.85
CA PHE A 44 4.75 -2.66 2.82
C PHE A 44 3.50 -3.25 2.18
N GLN A 45 2.68 -3.86 3.02
CA GLN A 45 1.37 -4.38 2.63
C GLN A 45 0.32 -3.90 3.62
N LEU A 46 -0.87 -3.63 3.10
CA LEU A 46 -2.02 -3.18 3.85
C LEU A 46 -3.24 -4.00 3.45
N PRO A 47 -3.75 -4.87 4.36
CA PRO A 47 -4.99 -5.58 4.12
C PRO A 47 -6.16 -4.61 3.95
N VAL A 48 -7.05 -4.91 3.01
CA VAL A 48 -8.34 -4.24 2.86
C VAL A 48 -9.40 -5.23 3.32
N LEU A 49 -10.19 -4.84 4.31
CA LEU A 49 -11.15 -5.68 4.98
C LEU A 49 -12.56 -5.34 4.51
N GLY A 50 -13.38 -6.37 4.31
CA GLY A 50 -14.82 -6.22 4.10
C GLY A 50 -15.56 -5.93 5.41
N ALA A 51 -16.85 -5.64 5.29
CA ALA A 51 -17.73 -5.39 6.45
C ALA A 51 -17.86 -6.58 7.41
N ASP A 52 -17.55 -7.80 6.95
CA ASP A 52 -17.48 -9.02 7.76
C ASP A 52 -16.13 -9.19 8.48
N GLY A 53 -15.20 -8.24 8.31
CA GLY A 53 -13.84 -8.29 8.86
C GLY A 53 -12.91 -9.24 8.13
N LEU A 54 -13.36 -9.90 7.05
CA LEU A 54 -12.52 -10.76 6.23
C LEU A 54 -11.75 -9.92 5.21
N GLU A 55 -10.60 -10.43 4.77
CA GLU A 55 -9.82 -9.75 3.76
C GLU A 55 -10.55 -9.74 2.41
N ALA A 56 -10.91 -8.54 1.96
CA ALA A 56 -11.56 -8.26 0.69
C ALA A 56 -10.55 -7.83 -0.40
N GLY A 57 -9.32 -7.53 -0.02
CA GLY A 57 -8.24 -7.19 -0.93
C GLY A 57 -6.98 -6.79 -0.19
N ARG A 58 -5.98 -6.31 -0.93
CA ARG A 58 -4.70 -5.90 -0.39
C ARG A 58 -4.08 -4.79 -1.22
N VAL A 59 -3.48 -3.82 -0.54
CA VAL A 59 -2.59 -2.82 -1.13
C VAL A 59 -1.16 -3.23 -0.85
N LEU A 60 -0.31 -3.21 -1.87
CA LEU A 60 1.14 -3.33 -1.74
C LEU A 60 1.78 -2.00 -2.12
N LEU A 61 2.77 -1.58 -1.34
CA LEU A 61 3.58 -0.39 -1.56
C LEU A 61 5.05 -0.77 -1.61
N ALA A 62 5.78 -0.30 -2.62
CA ALA A 62 7.23 -0.35 -2.67
C ALA A 62 7.78 1.07 -2.85
N LEU A 63 8.80 1.41 -2.07
CA LEU A 63 9.48 2.71 -2.08
C LEU A 63 10.99 2.47 -2.05
N SER A 64 11.77 3.21 -2.84
CA SER A 64 13.23 3.11 -2.74
C SER A 64 13.71 3.71 -1.41
N ASP A 65 14.89 3.28 -0.95
CA ASP A 65 15.46 3.74 0.30
C ASP A 65 15.67 5.26 0.32
N GLU A 66 16.09 5.91 -0.78
CA GLU A 66 16.25 7.36 -0.74
C GLU A 66 14.92 8.12 -0.71
N ASP A 67 13.88 7.61 -1.38
CA ASP A 67 12.54 8.22 -1.31
C ASP A 67 11.92 8.01 0.08
N ALA A 68 12.23 6.89 0.75
CA ALA A 68 11.91 6.66 2.14
C ALA A 68 12.59 7.65 3.09
N GLN A 69 13.89 7.90 2.89
CA GLN A 69 14.66 8.87 3.65
C GLN A 69 14.11 10.29 3.45
N GLN A 70 13.76 10.65 2.22
CA GLN A 70 13.10 11.93 1.94
C GLN A 70 11.75 12.05 2.65
N LEU A 71 10.92 11.01 2.57
CA LEU A 71 9.62 10.97 3.23
C LEU A 71 9.79 11.11 4.75
N GLY A 72 10.65 10.31 5.37
CA GLY A 72 10.92 10.37 6.81
C GLY A 72 11.42 11.75 7.24
N ALA A 73 12.39 12.32 6.52
CA ALA A 73 12.95 13.63 6.84
C ALA A 73 11.87 14.72 6.82
N SER A 74 11.00 14.68 5.80
CA SER A 74 9.88 15.61 5.66
C SER A 74 8.82 15.42 6.76
N MET A 75 8.47 14.18 7.09
CA MET A 75 7.44 13.86 8.08
C MET A 75 7.87 14.19 9.51
N PHE A 76 9.11 13.87 9.88
CA PHE A 76 9.63 14.05 11.25
C PHE A 76 10.36 15.38 11.45
N GLY A 77 10.67 16.11 10.37
CA GLY A 77 11.44 17.35 10.44
C GLY A 77 12.89 17.14 10.86
N LEU A 78 13.45 15.96 10.56
CA LEU A 78 14.81 15.56 10.90
C LEU A 78 15.71 15.50 9.66
N PRO A 79 17.01 15.76 9.80
CA PRO A 79 18.00 15.42 8.78
C PRO A 79 17.99 13.92 8.45
N GLN A 80 18.32 13.55 7.21
CA GLN A 80 18.32 12.14 6.77
C GLN A 80 19.33 11.28 7.55
N ASP A 81 20.47 11.85 7.95
CA ASP A 81 21.49 11.17 8.74
C ASP A 81 21.11 10.98 10.22
N GLU A 82 19.99 11.58 10.66
CA GLU A 82 19.42 11.41 12.00
C GLU A 82 18.20 10.45 12.02
N LEU A 83 17.73 9.98 10.87
CA LEU A 83 16.61 9.04 10.78
C LEU A 83 17.05 7.62 11.14
N GLY A 84 16.40 7.03 12.14
CA GLY A 84 16.50 5.62 12.44
C GLY A 84 15.55 4.77 11.60
N GLN A 85 15.71 3.44 11.70
CA GLN A 85 14.83 2.51 10.99
C GLN A 85 13.38 2.59 11.47
N GLU A 86 13.15 2.94 12.74
CA GLU A 86 11.81 3.07 13.31
C GLU A 86 11.06 4.25 12.67
N GLU A 87 11.70 5.41 12.54
CA GLU A 87 11.10 6.57 11.85
C GLU A 87 10.81 6.25 10.38
N LEU A 88 11.71 5.53 9.70
CA LEU A 88 11.49 5.13 8.31
C LEU A 88 10.31 4.16 8.20
N ASP A 89 10.23 3.14 9.07
CA ASP A 89 9.13 2.17 9.04
C ASP A 89 7.78 2.83 9.34
N ASP A 90 7.73 3.79 10.26
CA ASP A 90 6.53 4.58 10.57
C ASP A 90 6.13 5.47 9.39
N ALA A 91 7.08 6.14 8.74
CA ALA A 91 6.83 6.95 7.55
C ALA A 91 6.22 6.10 6.42
N HIS A 92 6.77 4.91 6.16
CA HIS A 92 6.23 3.99 5.17
C HIS A 92 4.84 3.47 5.54
N ALA A 93 4.62 3.11 6.81
CA ALA A 93 3.33 2.65 7.28
C ALA A 93 2.25 3.73 7.06
N GLU A 94 2.58 4.98 7.37
CA GLU A 94 1.67 6.10 7.16
C GLU A 94 1.42 6.38 5.67
N LEU A 95 2.46 6.33 4.83
CA LEU A 95 2.28 6.45 3.38
C LEU A 95 1.38 5.33 2.83
N CYS A 96 1.60 4.09 3.29
CA CYS A 96 0.80 2.93 2.91
C CYS A 96 -0.67 3.11 3.32
N ASN A 97 -0.93 3.63 4.53
CA ASN A 97 -2.28 3.97 5.00
C ASN A 97 -2.93 5.05 4.15
N ILE A 98 -2.23 6.14 3.87
CA ILE A 98 -2.77 7.28 3.10
C ILE A 98 -3.08 6.83 1.66
N PHE A 99 -2.13 6.18 1.00
CA PHE A 99 -2.33 5.68 -0.36
C PHE A 99 -3.42 4.61 -0.41
N GLY A 100 -3.43 3.68 0.55
CA GLY A 100 -4.48 2.69 0.67
C GLY A 100 -5.86 3.31 0.86
N SER A 101 -5.99 4.36 1.68
CA SER A 101 -7.24 5.08 1.86
C SER A 101 -7.70 5.77 0.58
N CYS A 102 -6.78 6.41 -0.15
CA CYS A 102 -7.08 7.02 -1.44
C CYS A 102 -7.58 5.98 -2.46
N LEU A 103 -6.92 4.82 -2.54
CA LEU A 103 -7.26 3.75 -3.45
C LEU A 103 -8.61 3.12 -3.12
N VAL A 104 -8.83 2.70 -1.87
CA VAL A 104 -10.05 2.02 -1.45
C VAL A 104 -11.27 2.90 -1.67
N LYS A 105 -11.22 4.19 -1.28
CA LYS A 105 -12.30 5.14 -1.53
C LYS A 105 -12.59 5.28 -3.04
N ALA A 106 -11.56 5.39 -3.86
CA ALA A 106 -11.75 5.56 -5.30
C ALA A 106 -12.28 4.32 -6.03
N LEU A 107 -11.93 3.13 -5.54
CA LEU A 107 -12.24 1.85 -6.18
C LEU A 107 -13.60 1.29 -5.79
N ASP A 108 -14.11 1.59 -4.59
CA ASP A 108 -15.45 1.20 -4.18
C ASP A 108 -16.03 2.09 -3.06
N ASP A 109 -16.70 3.19 -3.44
CA ASP A 109 -17.42 4.07 -2.50
C ASP A 109 -18.67 3.41 -1.88
N ARG A 110 -19.06 2.20 -2.30
CA ARG A 110 -20.32 1.55 -1.87
C ARG A 110 -20.10 0.44 -0.85
N LEU A 111 -18.96 -0.23 -0.90
CA LEU A 111 -18.59 -1.22 0.10
C LEU A 111 -18.02 -0.51 1.33
N GLN A 112 -18.47 -0.91 2.51
CA GLN A 112 -17.84 -0.52 3.78
C GLN A 112 -16.51 -1.28 3.91
N LEU A 113 -15.53 -0.84 3.13
CA LEU A 113 -14.17 -1.36 3.19
C LEU A 113 -13.40 -0.63 4.28
N GLU A 114 -12.73 -1.40 5.13
CA GLU A 114 -11.84 -0.89 6.16
C GLU A 114 -10.39 -1.22 5.81
N LEU A 115 -9.46 -0.42 6.32
CA LEU A 115 -8.04 -0.71 6.20
C LEU A 115 -7.60 -1.48 7.44
N GLY A 116 -6.86 -2.56 7.23
CA GLY A 116 -6.11 -3.22 8.30
C GLY A 116 -4.92 -2.37 8.75
N LEU A 117 -3.95 -3.01 9.40
CA LEU A 117 -2.70 -2.34 9.76
C LEU A 117 -1.63 -2.57 8.67
N PRO A 118 -0.85 -1.54 8.31
CA PRO A 118 0.32 -1.71 7.47
C PRO A 118 1.29 -2.68 8.12
N ARG A 119 1.92 -3.52 7.30
CA ARG A 119 2.97 -4.44 7.74
C ARG A 119 4.11 -4.38 6.75
N ARG A 120 5.34 -4.37 7.27
CA ARG A 120 6.53 -4.55 6.45
C ARG A 120 6.45 -5.90 5.73
N ALA A 121 6.86 -5.91 4.47
CA ALA A 121 6.97 -7.09 3.63
C ALA A 121 8.41 -7.18 3.11
N GLY A 122 8.91 -8.39 2.88
CA GLY A 122 10.13 -8.56 2.10
C GLY A 122 9.86 -8.29 0.63
N LEU A 123 10.87 -7.78 -0.10
CA LEU A 123 10.80 -7.61 -1.55
C LEU A 123 10.39 -8.91 -2.26
N TRP A 124 10.93 -10.05 -1.81
CA TRP A 124 10.57 -11.36 -2.36
C TRP A 124 9.09 -11.70 -2.19
N ASP A 125 8.50 -11.41 -1.03
CA ASP A 125 7.07 -11.65 -0.77
C ASP A 125 6.20 -10.73 -1.63
N PHE A 126 6.60 -9.45 -1.74
CA PHE A 126 5.95 -8.47 -2.61
C PHE A 126 5.91 -8.97 -4.05
N GLU A 127 7.06 -9.32 -4.62
CA GLU A 127 7.14 -9.82 -5.98
C GLU A 127 6.40 -11.15 -6.18
N ALA A 128 6.47 -12.05 -5.20
CA ALA A 128 5.77 -13.32 -5.24
C ALA A 128 4.26 -13.12 -5.34
N ARG A 129 3.70 -12.16 -4.58
CA ARG A 129 2.29 -11.77 -4.67
C ARG A 129 1.96 -11.19 -6.05
N CYS A 130 2.78 -10.25 -6.51
CA CYS A 130 2.60 -9.65 -7.84
C CYS A 130 2.67 -10.66 -8.99
N ARG A 131 3.49 -11.72 -8.88
CA ARG A 131 3.59 -12.79 -9.89
C ARG A 131 2.41 -13.78 -9.85
N ARG A 132 1.81 -13.99 -8.68
CA ARG A 132 0.73 -14.98 -8.49
C ARG A 132 -0.66 -14.41 -8.70
N GLY A 133 -0.84 -13.13 -8.38
CA GLY A 133 -2.12 -12.44 -8.51
C GLY A 133 -2.28 -11.69 -9.83
N VAL A 134 -3.51 -11.27 -10.11
CA VAL A 134 -3.81 -10.31 -11.17
C VAL A 134 -4.17 -8.97 -10.50
N PRO A 135 -3.27 -7.98 -10.54
CA PRO A 135 -3.58 -6.66 -9.99
C PRO A 135 -4.81 -6.08 -10.65
N ARG A 136 -5.72 -5.53 -9.85
CA ARG A 136 -6.81 -4.70 -10.37
C ARG A 136 -6.28 -3.33 -10.79
N LEU A 137 -5.23 -2.86 -10.12
CA LEU A 137 -4.59 -1.59 -10.41
C LEU A 137 -3.10 -1.65 -10.05
N THR A 138 -2.27 -1.06 -10.90
CA THR A 138 -0.87 -0.76 -10.60
C THR A 138 -0.61 0.68 -10.98
N LEU A 139 -0.19 1.48 -10.00
CA LEU A 139 0.21 2.87 -10.18
C LEU A 139 1.68 2.99 -9.81
N ALA A 140 2.46 3.67 -10.65
CA ALA A 140 3.85 3.96 -10.35
C ALA A 140 4.19 5.42 -10.63
N ALA A 141 5.01 6.01 -9.77
CA ALA A 141 5.70 7.27 -10.06
C ALA A 141 7.19 6.97 -10.29
N THR A 142 7.80 7.69 -11.23
CA THR A 142 9.25 7.58 -11.50
C THR A 142 9.93 8.86 -11.07
N LEU A 143 10.95 8.75 -10.21
CA LEU A 143 11.79 9.84 -9.72
C LEU A 143 13.25 9.56 -10.09
N GLY A 144 13.59 9.78 -11.36
CA GLY A 144 14.88 9.38 -11.93
C GLY A 144 14.87 7.90 -12.32
N VAL A 145 15.71 7.09 -11.69
CA VAL A 145 15.73 5.61 -11.86
C VAL A 145 14.89 4.87 -10.79
N ARG A 146 14.31 5.62 -9.85
CA ARG A 146 13.62 5.09 -8.67
C ARG A 146 12.11 5.10 -8.90
N HIS A 147 11.43 4.13 -8.30
CA HIS A 147 10.00 3.95 -8.47
C HIS A 147 9.26 3.93 -7.12
N ILE A 148 8.19 4.71 -7.04
CA ILE A 148 7.15 4.55 -6.03
C ILE A 148 6.07 3.69 -6.66
N VAL A 149 5.83 2.49 -6.13
CA VAL A 149 4.91 1.53 -6.76
C VAL A 149 3.80 1.17 -5.79
N VAL A 150 2.56 1.30 -6.25
CA VAL A 150 1.36 0.96 -5.48
C VAL A 150 0.53 -0.02 -6.30
N VAL A 151 0.21 -1.16 -5.70
CA VAL A 151 -0.51 -2.25 -6.35
C VAL A 151 -1.72 -2.59 -5.51
N TYR A 152 -2.87 -2.79 -6.17
CA TYR A 152 -4.09 -3.24 -5.49
C TYR A 152 -4.61 -4.55 -6.09
N PHE A 153 -4.97 -5.48 -5.21
CA PHE A 153 -5.62 -6.75 -5.52
C PHE A 153 -6.98 -6.82 -4.82
N ASP A 154 -8.01 -7.29 -5.52
CA ASP A 154 -9.21 -7.81 -4.87
C ASP A 154 -8.90 -9.20 -4.26
N SER A 155 -9.67 -9.66 -3.29
CA SER A 155 -9.49 -10.97 -2.63
C SER A 155 -9.56 -12.16 -3.59
N ALA A 156 -10.29 -12.05 -4.70
CA ALA A 156 -10.31 -13.07 -5.76
C ALA A 156 -9.01 -13.09 -6.59
N GLY A 157 -8.26 -11.99 -6.59
CA GLY A 157 -6.99 -11.83 -7.29
C GLY A 157 -5.75 -12.05 -6.42
N ASP A 158 -5.87 -12.08 -5.08
CA ASP A 158 -4.81 -12.46 -4.15
C ASP A 158 -4.88 -13.98 -3.88
N ALA A 159 -4.01 -14.75 -4.54
CA ALA A 159 -4.02 -16.21 -4.45
C ALA A 159 -3.55 -16.77 -3.08
N ASP A 160 -3.27 -15.91 -2.10
CA ASP A 160 -2.69 -16.29 -0.81
C ASP A 160 -3.60 -15.84 0.35
N GLY A 161 -4.79 -16.46 0.41
CA GLY A 161 -5.72 -16.33 1.52
C GLY A 161 -5.20 -17.01 2.78
N THR A 162 -4.16 -16.47 3.42
CA THR A 162 -3.92 -16.72 4.85
C THR A 162 -4.82 -15.80 5.67
N SER A 163 -6.08 -16.21 5.80
CA SER A 163 -6.95 -15.72 6.85
C SER A 163 -6.32 -16.08 8.21
N PRO A 164 -6.06 -15.12 9.12
CA PRO A 164 -5.71 -15.48 10.49
C PRO A 164 -6.94 -16.12 11.12
N ALA A 165 -6.92 -17.43 11.30
CA ALA A 165 -7.96 -18.14 12.03
C ALA A 165 -8.09 -17.50 13.43
N LEU A 166 -9.23 -16.87 13.68
CA LEU A 166 -9.63 -16.44 15.03
C LEU A 166 -9.53 -17.66 15.97
N PRO A 167 -8.91 -17.54 17.16
CA PRO A 167 -8.98 -18.60 18.14
C PRO A 167 -10.45 -18.80 18.51
N THR A 168 -10.99 -19.97 18.16
CA THR A 168 -12.30 -20.40 18.66
C THR A 168 -12.28 -20.33 20.18
N ALA A 169 -13.03 -19.37 20.73
CA ALA A 169 -13.34 -19.33 22.14
C ALA A 169 -13.96 -20.69 22.51
N LYS A 170 -13.21 -21.50 23.27
CA LYS A 170 -13.80 -22.67 23.90
C LYS A 170 -14.80 -22.17 24.93
N ASP A 171 -16.06 -22.48 24.64
CA ASP A 171 -17.21 -22.44 25.52
C ASP A 171 -16.82 -22.75 26.97
N GLN A 172 -17.16 -21.81 27.85
CA GLN A 172 -17.56 -22.18 29.20
C GLN A 172 -18.83 -23.02 29.07
N ARG A 173 -18.91 -24.19 29.73
CA ARG A 173 -19.97 -24.52 30.71
C ARG A 173 -20.00 -26.02 31.10
N HIS A 174 -20.03 -26.18 32.43
CA HIS A 174 -20.73 -27.20 33.24
C HIS A 174 -20.14 -28.62 33.34
N GLY A 175 -19.76 -28.94 34.58
CA GLY A 175 -19.42 -30.25 35.13
C GLY A 175 -18.94 -30.05 36.56
#